data_AF-A0A485AGL9-F1
#
_entry.id   AF-A0A485AGL9-F1
#
_cell.length_a   1.000
_cell.length_b   1.000
_cell.length_c   1.000
_cell.angle_alpha   90.00
_cell.angle_beta   90.00
_cell.angle_gamma   90.00
#
_symmetry.space_group_name_H-M   'P 1'
#
loop_
_entity.id
_entity.type
_entity.pdbx_description
1 polymer ?
#
loop_
_entity_poly.entity_id
_entity_poly.type
_entity_poly.pdbx_seq_one_letter_code
_entity_poly.pdbx_strand_id
1 'polypeptide(L)' 'MKQYLIAPSILSADFARLGEDTARVLAAGADVVHFDVMDNHYVPNLTIGPMVLKSLRDYGITAPN' A
#
# COMPACT_ATOMS: atom_id res chain seq x y z
N MET A 1 -17.13 9.05 11.54
CA MET A 1 -16.27 8.80 10.36
C MET A 1 -15.45 10.05 10.10
N LYS A 2 -14.14 9.92 9.83
CA LYS A 2 -13.33 11.08 9.43
C LYS A 2 -13.91 11.67 8.15
N GLN A 3 -13.92 13.01 8.07
CA GLN A 3 -14.42 13.73 6.89
C GLN A 3 -13.52 13.52 5.67
N TYR A 4 -12.22 13.28 5.90
CA TYR A 4 -11.21 13.04 4.88
C TYR A 4 -10.32 11.87 5.33
N LEU A 5 -9.86 11.08 4.36
CA LEU A 5 -8.89 10.00 4.56
C LEU A 5 -7.61 10.33 3.80
N ILE A 6 -6.47 10.07 4.44
CA ILE A 6 -5.16 10.14 3.81
C ILE A 6 -4.76 8.74 3.36
N ALA A 7 -4.57 8.58 2.05
CA ALA A 7 -4.33 7.30 1.40
C ALA A 7 -3.05 7.37 0.53
N PRO A 8 -1.85 7.23 1.13
CA PRO A 8 -0.60 7.21 0.36
C PRO A 8 -0.61 6.06 -0.66
N SER A 9 -0.22 6.36 -1.90
CA SER A 9 -0.08 5.34 -2.95
C SER A 9 1.13 4.49 -2.69
N ILE A 10 0.91 3.17 -2.72
CA ILE A 10 1.97 2.18 -2.57
C ILE A 10 2.94 2.21 -3.74
N LEU A 11 2.53 2.68 -4.92
CA LEU A 11 3.36 2.76 -6.12
C LEU A 11 4.55 3.72 -5.95
N SER A 12 4.42 4.71 -5.05
CA SER A 12 5.48 5.68 -4.74
C SER A 12 6.46 5.18 -3.68
N ALA A 13 6.26 3.99 -3.11
CA ALA A 13 7.10 3.43 -2.07
C ALA A 13 8.41 2.83 -2.62
N ASP A 14 9.39 2.65 -1.74
CA ASP A 14 10.55 1.80 -2.03
C ASP A 14 10.16 0.32 -1.99
N PHE A 15 10.04 -0.31 -3.16
CA PHE A 15 9.61 -1.72 -3.28
C PHE A 15 10.60 -2.70 -2.65
N ALA A 16 11.88 -2.33 -2.51
CA ALA A 16 12.86 -3.18 -1.82
C ALA A 16 12.63 -3.21 -0.30
N ARG A 17 11.89 -2.24 0.25
CA ARG A 17 11.64 -2.06 1.69
C ARG A 17 10.15 -1.84 1.98
N LEU A 18 9.29 -2.44 1.17
CA LEU A 18 7.86 -2.12 1.13
C LEU A 18 7.16 -2.22 2.49
N GLY A 19 7.50 -3.23 3.30
CA GLY A 19 6.96 -3.39 4.65
C GLY A 19 7.33 -2.23 5.58
N GLU A 20 8.60 -1.82 5.60
CA GLU A 20 9.08 -0.71 6.43
C GLU A 20 8.49 0.63 5.98
N ASP A 21 8.43 0.86 4.67
CA ASP A 21 7.92 2.09 4.08
C ASP A 21 6.42 2.24 4.36
N THR A 22 5.67 1.13 4.23
CA THR A 22 4.24 1.08 4.57
C THR A 22 4.00 1.32 6.07
N ALA A 23 4.81 0.71 6.94
CA ALA A 23 4.72 0.92 8.38
C ALA A 23 4.99 2.39 8.76
N ARG A 24 5.97 3.02 8.11
CA ARG A 24 6.32 4.44 8.34
C ARG A 24 5.17 5.38 7.99
N VAL A 25 4.52 5.20 6.84
CA VAL A 25 3.42 6.11 6.45
C VAL A 25 2.18 5.94 7.33
N LEU A 26 1.87 4.71 7.76
CA LEU A 26 0.80 4.44 8.72
C LEU A 26 1.11 5.06 10.09
N ALA A 27 2.35 4.90 10.58
CA ALA A 27 2.80 5.52 11.83
C ALA A 27 2.79 7.07 11.75
N ALA A 28 2.97 7.64 10.55
CA ALA A 28 2.87 9.08 10.30
C ALA A 28 1.43 9.61 10.26
N GLY A 29 0.41 8.75 10.41
CA GLY A 29 -1.00 9.13 10.50
C GLY A 29 -1.80 8.91 9.23
N ALA A 30 -1.31 8.14 8.26
CA ALA A 30 -2.13 7.68 7.15
C ALA A 30 -3.28 6.78 7.64
N ASP A 31 -4.45 6.93 7.02
CA ASP A 31 -5.65 6.18 7.38
C ASP A 31 -5.72 4.83 6.66
N VAL A 32 -5.32 4.82 5.39
CA VAL A 32 -5.31 3.64 4.53
C VAL A 32 -4.07 3.66 3.65
N VAL A 33 -3.79 2.55 2.98
CA VAL A 33 -2.74 2.45 1.96
C VAL A 33 -3.44 2.21 0.63
N HIS A 34 -3.18 3.06 -0.36
CA HIS A 34 -3.77 2.92 -1.68
C HIS A 34 -2.95 1.92 -2.51
N PHE A 35 -3.61 0.86 -3.01
CA PHE A 35 -2.98 -0.21 -3.77
C PHE A 35 -3.28 -0.09 -5.27
N ASP A 36 -2.26 0.26 -6.04
CA ASP A 36 -2.33 0.37 -7.49
C ASP A 36 -1.97 -0.98 -8.16
N VAL A 37 -2.99 -1.79 -8.44
CA VAL A 37 -2.86 -3.06 -9.17
C VAL A 37 -3.00 -2.80 -10.67
N MET A 38 -1.97 -3.17 -11.43
CA MET A 38 -1.90 -3.01 -12.87
C MET A 38 -1.51 -4.33 -13.52
N ASP A 39 -2.12 -4.69 -14.64
CA ASP A 39 -2.10 -6.04 -15.23
C ASP A 39 -1.54 -6.09 -16.67
N ASN A 40 -0.92 -5.02 -17.16
CA ASN A 40 -0.47 -4.84 -18.55
C ASN A 40 -1.59 -4.89 -19.62
N HIS A 41 -2.86 -5.09 -19.25
CA HIS A 41 -3.99 -5.11 -20.18
C HIS A 41 -4.81 -3.83 -20.10
N TYR A 42 -5.12 -3.40 -18.87
CA TYR A 42 -5.84 -2.15 -18.63
C TYR A 42 -4.93 -0.92 -18.78
N VAL A 43 -3.67 -1.05 -18.37
CA VAL A 43 -2.61 -0.04 -18.52
C VAL A 43 -1.30 -0.70 -18.92
N PRO A 44 -0.34 -0.01 -19.57
CA PRO A 44 0.89 -0.62 -20.08
C PRO A 44 1.86 -1.17 -19.01
N ASN A 45 1.68 -0.77 -17.75
CA ASN A 45 2.56 -1.18 -16.67
C ASN A 45 2.01 -2.44 -15.98
N LEU A 46 2.92 -3.29 -15.50
CA LEU A 46 2.64 -4.39 -14.59
C LEU A 46 3.21 -4.03 -13.22
N THR A 47 2.37 -3.92 -12.19
CA THR A 47 2.81 -3.52 -10.84
C THR A 47 2.84 -4.73 -9.89
N ILE A 48 1.85 -4.83 -9.02
CA ILE A 48 1.74 -5.82 -7.96
C ILE A 48 0.35 -6.45 -7.97
N GLY A 49 0.27 -7.67 -7.47
CA GLY A 49 -0.99 -8.39 -7.30
C GLY A 49 -1.35 -8.63 -5.83
N PRO A 50 -2.43 -9.39 -5.57
CA PRO A 50 -2.92 -9.69 -4.22
C PRO A 50 -1.88 -10.42 -3.34
N MET A 51 -0.91 -11.12 -3.95
CA MET A 51 0.20 -11.74 -3.22
C MET A 51 1.01 -10.72 -2.40
N VAL A 52 1.20 -9.50 -2.90
CA VAL A 52 1.96 -8.46 -2.18
C VAL A 52 1.17 -7.95 -0.98
N LEU A 53 -0.14 -7.75 -1.12
CA LEU A 53 -1.01 -7.41 0.00
C LEU A 53 -0.93 -8.49 1.09
N LYS A 54 -0.99 -9.78 0.69
CA LYS A 54 -0.83 -10.89 1.63
C LYS A 54 0.52 -10.83 2.35
N SER A 55 1.62 -10.65 1.61
CA SER A 55 2.96 -10.54 2.20
C SER A 55 3.07 -9.38 3.20
N LEU A 56 2.43 -8.24 2.93
CA LEU A 56 2.40 -7.11 3.87
C LEU A 56 1.61 -7.44 5.15
N ARG A 57 0.49 -8.16 5.03
CA ARG A 57 -0.25 -8.65 6.21
C ARG A 57 0.58 -9.64 7.02
N ASP A 58 1.26 -10.59 6.36
CA ASP A 58 2.15 -11.54 7.01
C ASP A 58 3.35 -10.84 7.68
N TYR A 59 3.84 -9.73 7.11
CA TYR A 59 4.87 -8.86 7.70
C TYR A 59 4.38 -8.08 8.93
N GLY A 60 3.07 -8.08 9.21
CA GLY A 60 2.47 -7.41 10.38
C GLY A 60 1.84 -6.05 10.07
N ILE A 61 1.71 -5.66 8.80
CA ILE A 61 1.09 -4.39 8.44
C ILE A 61 -0.42 -4.42 8.68
N THR A 62 -0.90 -3.46 9.46
CA THR A 62 -2.33 -3.24 9.71
C THR A 62 -2.66 -1.77 9.61
N ALA A 63 -3.60 -1.42 8.72
CA ALA A 63 -4.15 -0.08 8.64
C ALA A 63 -5.08 0.18 9.84
N PRO A 64 -5.11 1.41 10.39
CA PRO A 64 -6.03 1.77 11.45
C PRO A 64 -7.49 1.66 10.99
N ASN A 65 -8.38 1.36 11.95
CA ASN A 65 -9.83 1.27 11.73
C ASN A 65 -10.49 2.65 11.66
#